data_AF-A0A942DDR4-F1
#
_entry.id   AF-A0A942DDR4-F1
#
_cell.length_a   1.000
_cell.length_b   1.000
_cell.length_c   1.000
_cell.angle_alpha   90.00
_cell.angle_beta   90.00
_cell.angle_gamma   90.00
#
_symmetry.space_group_name_H-M   'P 1'
#
loop_
_entity.id
_entity.type
_entity.pdbx_description
1 polymer ?
#
loop_
_entity_poly.entity_id
_entity_poly.type
_entity_poly.pdbx_seq_one_letter_code
_entity_poly.pdbx_strand_id
1 'polypeptide(L)'
;MGSSKVKGDVRTEKMVTMETDLFRDRLNRVYDRMRHGAQSRNLSQSEFFEYLWDLKETALVEGKPSLELPQTWLEKLEQEEATSPVRKS
;
A
#
# COMPACT_ATOMS: atom_id res chain seq x y z
N MET A 1 27.98 36.18 -3.06
CA MET A 1 26.92 35.44 -3.77
C MET A 1 27.07 33.97 -3.39
N GLY A 2 26.39 33.56 -2.33
CA GLY A 2 26.50 32.20 -1.77
C GLY A 2 25.50 31.28 -2.45
N SER A 3 26.02 30.19 -3.00
CA SER A 3 25.33 29.19 -3.80
C SER A 3 24.00 28.74 -3.18
N SER A 4 22.90 28.99 -3.89
CA SER A 4 21.62 28.32 -3.69
C SER A 4 21.81 26.84 -4.01
N LYS A 5 22.14 26.04 -2.99
CA LYS A 5 22.12 24.59 -3.06
C LYS A 5 20.65 24.17 -3.08
N VAL A 6 20.09 24.12 -4.29
CA VAL A 6 18.82 23.48 -4.60
C VAL A 6 18.89 22.02 -4.12
N LYS A 7 18.44 21.81 -2.89
CA LYS A 7 18.16 20.48 -2.35
C LYS A 7 16.84 20.04 -2.97
N GLY A 8 16.92 19.67 -4.25
CA GLY A 8 15.89 18.87 -4.88
C GLY A 8 15.87 17.55 -4.14
N ASP A 9 14.96 17.42 -3.19
CA ASP A 9 14.56 16.15 -2.62
C ASP A 9 13.83 15.39 -3.75
N VAL A 10 14.62 14.85 -4.68
CA VAL A 10 14.16 13.75 -5.53
C VAL A 10 13.96 12.63 -4.54
N ARG A 11 12.74 12.58 -3.96
CA ARG A 11 12.25 11.48 -3.14
C ARG A 11 12.47 10.25 -3.99
N THR A 12 13.59 9.58 -3.74
CA THR A 12 13.91 8.29 -4.32
C THR A 12 12.83 7.39 -3.75
N GLU A 13 11.80 7.11 -4.54
CA GLU A 13 10.76 6.16 -4.18
C GLU A 13 11.49 4.85 -3.91
N LYS A 14 11.68 4.54 -2.63
CA LYS A 14 12.37 3.32 -2.21
C LYS A 14 11.52 2.16 -2.71
N MET A 15 12.00 1.43 -3.70
CA MET A 15 11.36 0.18 -4.10
C MET A 15 11.67 -0.87 -3.05
N VAL A 16 10.64 -1.58 -2.61
CA VAL A 16 10.70 -2.63 -1.60
C VAL A 16 10.22 -3.90 -2.26
N THR A 17 11.07 -4.92 -2.22
CA THR A 17 10.69 -6.27 -2.60
C THR A 17 9.91 -6.91 -1.46
N MET A 18 8.70 -7.35 -1.75
CA MET A 18 7.82 -8.03 -0.81
C MET A 18 7.39 -9.37 -1.38
N GLU A 19 7.30 -10.40 -0.54
CA GLU A 19 6.76 -11.69 -0.98
C GLU A 19 5.29 -11.56 -1.39
N THR A 20 4.94 -12.19 -2.51
CA THR A 20 3.59 -12.14 -3.07
C THR A 20 2.56 -12.71 -2.09
N ASP A 21 2.92 -13.75 -1.33
CA ASP A 21 2.06 -14.31 -0.28
C ASP A 21 1.81 -13.32 0.85
N LEU A 22 2.86 -12.64 1.33
CA LEU A 22 2.73 -11.61 2.37
C LEU A 22 1.88 -10.42 1.88
N PHE A 23 2.08 -10.01 0.63
CA PHE A 23 1.33 -8.93 0.02
C PHE A 23 -0.16 -9.30 -0.14
N ARG A 24 -0.44 -10.53 -0.57
CA ARG A 24 -1.80 -11.10 -0.63
C ARG A 24 -2.44 -11.12 0.76
N ASP A 25 -1.74 -11.60 1.79
CA ASP A 25 -2.26 -11.65 3.15
C ASP A 25 -2.62 -10.25 3.66
N ARG A 26 -1.75 -9.25 3.43
CA ARG A 26 -2.04 -7.85 3.79
C ARG A 26 -3.25 -7.30 3.05
N LEU A 27 -3.31 -7.48 1.73
CA LEU A 27 -4.46 -7.05 0.92
C LEU A 27 -5.76 -7.71 1.39
N ASN A 28 -5.73 -9.00 1.69
CA ASN A 28 -6.89 -9.72 2.22
C ASN A 28 -7.33 -9.18 3.58
N ARG A 29 -6.39 -8.84 4.50
CA ARG A 29 -6.73 -8.24 5.80
C ARG A 29 -7.39 -6.88 5.67
N VAL A 30 -6.91 -6.06 4.72
CA VAL A 30 -7.52 -4.76 4.42
C VAL A 30 -8.89 -4.95 3.78
N TYR A 31 -9.02 -5.88 2.83
CA TYR A 31 -10.30 -6.23 2.20
C TYR A 31 -11.33 -6.76 3.20
N ASP A 32 -10.94 -7.68 4.08
CA ASP A 32 -11.80 -8.28 5.09
C ASP A 32 -12.30 -7.23 6.08
N ARG A 33 -11.37 -6.42 6.62
CA ARG A 33 -11.73 -5.25 7.45
C ARG A 33 -12.62 -4.27 6.70
N MET A 34 -12.41 -4.09 5.41
CA MET A 34 -13.23 -3.21 4.62
C MET A 34 -14.66 -3.74 4.46
N ARG A 35 -14.80 -5.02 4.18
CA ARG A 35 -16.10 -5.69 4.02
C ARG A 35 -16.88 -5.76 5.33
N HIS A 36 -16.18 -5.93 6.45
CA HIS A 36 -16.79 -6.09 7.78
C HIS A 36 -16.89 -4.79 8.59
N GLY A 37 -16.16 -3.73 8.21
CA GLY A 37 -16.13 -2.45 8.90
C GLY A 37 -17.08 -1.42 8.28
N ALA A 38 -18.11 -1.01 9.03
CA ALA A 38 -19.12 -0.04 8.59
C ALA A 38 -18.58 1.34 8.16
N GLN A 39 -17.33 1.69 8.49
CA GLN A 39 -16.69 2.96 8.12
C GLN A 39 -15.77 2.88 6.90
N SER A 40 -15.43 1.68 6.43
CA SER A 40 -14.56 1.53 5.28
C SER A 40 -15.44 1.38 4.04
N ARG A 41 -16.05 2.48 3.59
CA ARG A 41 -16.69 2.55 2.26
C ARG A 41 -15.82 3.28 1.23
N ASN A 42 -14.79 3.97 1.69
CA ASN A 42 -13.97 4.86 0.85
C ASN A 42 -12.82 4.12 0.13
N LEU A 43 -12.36 2.96 0.62
CA LEU A 43 -11.19 2.24 0.09
C LEU A 43 -11.47 1.35 -1.15
N SER A 44 -12.60 0.66 -1.21
CA SER A 44 -13.17 -0.04 -2.37
C SER A 44 -13.60 0.94 -3.46
N GLN A 45 -13.68 2.24 -3.14
CA GLN A 45 -13.80 3.31 -4.14
C GLN A 45 -12.44 3.93 -4.49
N SER A 46 -11.37 3.51 -3.83
CA SER A 46 -10.03 3.98 -4.14
C SER A 46 -9.48 3.09 -5.25
N GLU A 47 -9.36 3.66 -6.45
CA GLU A 47 -8.66 3.07 -7.60
C GLU A 47 -7.29 2.49 -7.22
N PHE A 48 -6.68 3.00 -6.14
CA PHE A 48 -5.44 2.49 -5.58
C PHE A 48 -5.54 1.06 -5.04
N PHE A 49 -6.63 0.70 -4.34
CA PHE A 49 -6.81 -0.66 -3.81
C PHE A 49 -7.05 -1.65 -4.95
N GLU A 50 -7.89 -1.30 -5.93
CA GLU A 50 -8.13 -2.12 -7.11
C GLU A 50 -6.83 -2.35 -7.91
N TYR A 51 -6.01 -1.31 -8.05
CA TYR A 51 -4.71 -1.41 -8.70
C TYR A 51 -3.76 -2.37 -7.96
N LEU A 52 -3.64 -2.27 -6.63
CA LEU A 52 -2.82 -3.20 -5.84
C LEU A 52 -3.33 -4.64 -5.92
N TRP A 53 -4.65 -4.81 -5.99
CA TRP A 53 -5.28 -6.11 -6.17
C TRP A 53 -4.94 -6.73 -7.52
N ASP A 54 -5.06 -5.97 -8.60
CA ASP A 54 -4.70 -6.40 -9.95
C ASP A 54 -3.21 -6.75 -10.06
N LEU A 55 -2.36 -5.98 -9.38
CA LEU A 55 -0.91 -6.22 -9.34
C LEU A 55 -0.60 -7.54 -8.60
N LYS A 56 -1.31 -7.84 -7.51
CA LYS A 56 -1.26 -9.14 -6.83
C LYS A 56 -1.76 -10.28 -7.71
N GLU A 57 -2.87 -10.09 -8.44
CA GLU A 57 -3.40 -11.11 -9.36
C GLU A 57 -2.40 -11.39 -10.48
N THR A 58 -1.81 -10.35 -11.07
CA THR A 58 -0.76 -10.45 -12.08
C THR A 58 0.45 -11.21 -11.55
N ALA A 59 0.90 -10.91 -10.33
CA ALA A 59 2.02 -11.60 -9.70
C ALA A 59 1.76 -13.10 -9.49
N LEU A 60 0.53 -13.45 -9.08
CA LEU A 60 0.13 -14.84 -8.91
C LEU A 60 0.03 -15.57 -10.25
N VAL A 61 -0.52 -14.92 -11.28
CA VAL A 61 -0.63 -15.48 -12.63
C VAL A 61 0.74 -15.70 -13.25
N GLU A 62 1.67 -14.76 -13.07
CA GLU A 62 3.07 -14.91 -13.51
C GLU A 62 3.89 -15.87 -12.63
N GLY A 63 3.36 -16.31 -11.49
CA GLY A 63 4.05 -17.18 -10.55
C GLY A 63 5.25 -16.50 -9.89
N LYS A 64 5.23 -15.17 -9.75
CA LYS A 64 6.29 -14.40 -9.12
C LYS A 64 6.22 -14.59 -7.60
N PRO A 65 7.27 -15.13 -6.95
CA PRO A 65 7.28 -15.30 -5.50
C PRO A 65 7.42 -13.96 -4.76
N SER A 66 7.86 -12.92 -5.45
CA SER A 66 8.06 -11.58 -4.88
C SER A 66 7.70 -10.49 -5.87
N LEU A 67 7.21 -9.37 -5.33
CA LEU A 67 6.83 -8.17 -6.04
C LEU A 67 7.67 -7.00 -5.57
N GLU A 68 8.14 -6.18 -6.51
CA GLU A 68 8.76 -4.91 -6.20
C GLU A 68 7.73 -3.80 -6.26
N LEU A 69 7.50 -3.15 -5.12
CA LEU A 69 6.50 -2.11 -4.95
C LEU A 69 7.17 -0.89 -4.32
N PRO A 70 6.79 0.34 -4.67
CA PRO A 70 7.21 1.52 -3.93
C PRO A 70 6.84 1.41 -2.45
N GLN A 71 7.77 1.73 -1.56
CA GLN A 71 7.57 1.79 -0.11
C GLN A 71 6.39 2.70 0.23
N THR A 72 6.20 3.77 -0.54
CA THR A 72 5.07 4.71 -0.39
C THR A 72 3.71 4.03 -0.52
N TRP A 73 3.62 2.95 -1.31
CA TRP A 73 2.38 2.18 -1.46
C TRP A 73 2.14 1.27 -0.27
N LEU A 74 3.21 0.65 0.26
CA LEU A 74 3.16 -0.12 1.50
C LEU A 74 2.76 0.76 2.68
N GLU A 75 3.36 1.94 2.80
CA GLU A 75 3.03 2.91 3.85
C GLU A 75 1.58 3.36 3.77
N LYS A 76 1.03 3.56 2.56
CA LYS A 76 -0.40 3.85 2.37
C LYS A 76 -1.28 2.68 2.79
N LEU A 77 -0.92 1.46 2.39
CA LEU A 77 -1.62 0.23 2.79
C LEU A 77 -1.63 0.08 4.33
N GLU A 78 -0.50 0.34 4.98
CA GLU A 78 -0.33 0.28 6.43
C GLU A 78 -1.06 1.42 7.14
N GLN A 79 -1.08 2.63 6.58
CA GLN A 79 -1.91 3.73 7.09
C GLN A 79 -3.37 3.35 7.06
N GLU A 80 -3.86 2.77 5.97
CA GLU A 80 -5.24 2.31 5.84
C GLU A 80 -5.55 1.11 6.76
N GLU A 81 -4.55 0.27 7.03
CA GLU A 81 -4.62 -0.74 8.07
C GLU A 81 -4.71 -0.14 9.49
N ALA A 82 -4.01 0.98 9.71
CA ALA A 82 -3.83 1.63 11.01
C ALA A 82 -4.84 2.77 11.31
N THR A 83 -5.52 3.35 10.32
CA THR A 83 -6.45 4.50 10.47
C THR A 83 -7.78 4.14 11.13
N SER A 84 -7.86 2.99 11.80
CA SER A 84 -8.88 2.78 12.81
C SER A 84 -8.62 3.74 13.99
N PRO A 85 -9.58 4.59 14.38
CA PRO A 85 -9.39 5.45 15.53
C PRO A 85 -9.28 4.57 16.77
N VAL A 86 -8.09 4.47 17.33
CA VAL A 86 -7.96 4.25 18.77
C VAL A 86 -8.65 5.44 19.41
N ARG A 87 -9.96 5.28 19.68
CA ARG A 87 -10.68 6.14 20.60
C ARG A 87 -9.95 6.00 21.92
N LYS A 88 -9.05 6.95 22.23
CA LYS A 88 -8.65 7.25 23.59
C LYS A 88 -9.93 7.65 24.32
N SER A 89 -10.44 6.73 25.14
CA SER A 89 -11.37 7.05 26.24
C SER A 89 -10.63 7.76 27.36
#